data_AF-A0A2H6AIC1-F1
#
_entry.id   AF-A0A2H6AIC1-F1
#
_cell.length_a   1.000
_cell.length_b   1.000
_cell.length_c   1.000
_cell.angle_alpha   90.00
_cell.angle_beta   90.00
_cell.angle_gamma   90.00
#
_symmetry.space_group_name_H-M   'P 1'
#
loop_
_entity.id
_entity.type
_entity.pdbx_description
1 polymer ?
#
loop_
_entity_poly.entity_id
_entity_poly.type
_entity_poly.pdbx_seq_one_letter_code
_entity_poly.pdbx_strand_id
1 'polypeptide(L)'
;MRIGGTSKLGAASCSGFVYGLIGIVVAQAGLVCAQSPPSSPPPTQLVPNAVKSNLPPAGKAAEKTADKPAPSKPPVPSTELPRRFTGRPGELEPEEEDRLDALIDRFIEHDLGLRHDPKAVQEFQKLGVEAIPALVRALNRTAPLAQRCPPAMIAKKLISLMQRVEDVEVLDFIRREVGAGVRSGPNIGFLDSVRVNAMLRKRELLSRPPPPTKSLFPAEPQEKPYRSPGEKP
;
A
#
# COMPACT_ATOMS: atom_id res chain seq x y z
N MET A 1 26.20 54.60 2.10
CA MET A 1 26.92 53.32 2.16
C MET A 1 25.98 52.19 1.74
N ARG A 2 26.18 51.61 0.56
CA ARG A 2 25.45 50.44 0.06
C ARG A 2 26.39 49.25 0.13
N ILE A 3 26.01 48.20 0.84
CA ILE A 3 26.76 46.94 0.89
C ILE A 3 26.00 45.95 0.01
N GLY A 4 26.65 45.53 -1.08
CA GLY A 4 26.16 44.51 -2.00
C GLY A 4 26.40 43.10 -1.46
N GLY A 5 25.47 42.20 -1.74
CA GLY A 5 25.61 40.76 -1.54
C GLY A 5 25.28 40.05 -2.85
N THR A 6 26.30 39.50 -3.49
CA THR A 6 26.19 38.70 -4.71
C THR A 6 25.95 37.23 -4.34
N SER A 7 24.76 36.72 -4.65
CA SER A 7 24.43 35.31 -4.49
C SER A 7 25.01 34.51 -5.66
N LYS A 8 25.92 33.58 -5.34
CA LYS A 8 26.54 32.62 -6.25
C LYS A 8 25.48 31.69 -6.88
N LEU A 9 25.37 31.69 -8.20
CA LEU A 9 24.69 30.63 -8.95
C LEU A 9 25.59 29.37 -8.91
N GLY A 10 25.09 28.31 -8.28
CA GLY A 10 25.67 26.97 -8.36
C GLY A 10 25.25 26.30 -9.66
N ALA A 11 26.24 25.93 -10.48
CA ALA A 11 26.08 25.15 -11.68
C ALA A 11 25.63 23.71 -11.34
N ALA A 12 24.42 23.34 -11.74
CA ALA A 12 23.96 21.96 -11.70
C ALA A 12 24.52 21.20 -12.90
N SER A 13 25.32 20.18 -12.60
CA SER A 13 25.89 19.23 -13.55
C SER A 13 24.79 18.32 -14.10
N CYS A 14 24.40 18.55 -15.36
CA CYS A 14 23.53 17.67 -16.13
C CYS A 14 24.33 16.43 -16.57
N SER A 15 24.25 15.35 -15.80
CA SER A 15 24.73 14.05 -16.24
C SER A 15 23.69 13.41 -17.16
N GLY A 16 24.10 13.17 -18.41
CA GLY A 16 23.26 12.70 -19.50
C GLY A 16 22.68 11.32 -19.25
N PHE A 17 21.35 11.23 -19.38
CA PHE A 17 20.65 9.97 -19.60
C PHE A 17 20.51 9.79 -21.11
N VAL A 18 21.36 8.92 -21.66
CA VAL A 18 21.27 8.47 -23.04
C VAL A 18 20.01 7.60 -23.16
N TYR A 19 18.91 8.20 -23.60
CA TYR A 19 17.74 7.47 -24.05
C TYR A 19 18.08 6.81 -25.39
N GLY A 20 18.34 5.50 -25.34
CA GLY A 20 18.35 4.66 -26.54
C GLY A 20 16.97 4.69 -27.19
N LEU A 21 16.92 5.23 -28.40
CA LEU A 21 15.81 5.08 -29.33
C LEU A 21 15.60 3.58 -29.61
N ILE A 22 14.55 2.99 -29.03
CA ILE A 22 13.89 1.83 -29.61
C ILE A 22 12.61 2.38 -30.25
N GLY A 23 12.70 2.62 -31.56
CA GLY A 23 11.55 2.92 -32.40
C GLY A 23 10.65 1.70 -32.49
N ILE A 24 9.49 1.76 -31.85
CA ILE A 24 8.36 0.89 -32.17
C ILE A 24 7.44 1.67 -33.09
N VAL A 25 7.50 1.32 -34.37
CA VAL A 25 6.50 1.70 -35.37
C VAL A 25 5.21 0.97 -35.02
N VAL A 26 4.28 1.65 -34.35
CA VAL A 26 2.90 1.17 -34.24
C VAL A 26 2.18 1.54 -35.53
N ALA A 27 2.01 0.54 -36.40
CA ALA A 27 1.16 0.62 -37.56
C ALA A 27 -0.27 0.96 -37.13
N GLN A 28 -0.72 2.15 -37.52
CA GLN A 28 -2.07 2.65 -37.30
C GLN A 28 -2.99 2.01 -38.36
N ALA A 29 -3.40 0.75 -38.12
CA ALA A 29 -4.45 0.12 -38.90
C ALA A 29 -5.80 0.56 -38.35
N GLY A 30 -6.53 1.33 -39.16
CA GLY A 30 -7.87 1.80 -38.85
C GLY A 30 -8.83 0.64 -38.62
N LEU A 31 -9.58 0.72 -37.52
CA LEU A 31 -10.84 0.03 -37.37
C LEU A 31 -11.88 1.06 -36.95
N VAL A 32 -12.69 1.43 -37.92
CA VAL A 32 -13.91 2.22 -37.79
C VAL A 32 -14.90 1.37 -36.99
N CYS A 33 -15.08 1.66 -35.70
CA CYS A 33 -16.19 1.13 -34.93
C CYS A 33 -17.32 2.17 -34.90
N ALA A 34 -18.43 1.74 -35.48
CA ALA A 34 -19.69 2.45 -35.60
C ALA A 34 -20.13 3.12 -34.29
N GLN A 35 -20.47 4.41 -34.38
CA GLN A 35 -21.24 5.11 -33.38
C GLN A 35 -22.62 4.47 -33.29
N SER A 36 -22.89 3.83 -32.16
CA SER A 36 -24.22 3.37 -31.77
C SER A 36 -25.02 4.58 -31.23
N PRO A 37 -26.31 4.72 -31.55
CA PRO A 37 -27.13 5.83 -31.05
C PRO A 37 -27.36 5.72 -29.53
N PRO A 38 -27.55 6.86 -28.82
CA PRO A 38 -27.84 6.86 -27.40
C PRO A 38 -29.24 6.28 -27.13
N SER A 39 -29.29 5.10 -26.53
CA SER A 39 -30.51 4.54 -25.95
C SER A 39 -30.93 5.39 -24.75
N SER A 40 -32.14 5.92 -24.83
CA SER A 40 -32.85 6.65 -23.79
C SER A 40 -32.86 5.93 -22.43
N PRO A 41 -32.78 6.65 -21.30
CA PRO A 41 -32.97 6.07 -19.98
C PRO A 41 -34.46 5.75 -19.73
N PRO A 42 -34.80 4.64 -19.04
CA PRO A 42 -36.16 4.36 -18.63
C PRO A 42 -36.62 5.32 -17.51
N PRO A 43 -37.94 5.58 -17.39
CA PRO A 43 -38.48 6.46 -16.37
C PRO A 43 -38.27 5.90 -14.96
N THR A 44 -37.69 6.75 -14.11
CA THR A 44 -37.58 6.60 -12.66
C THR A 44 -38.95 6.32 -12.04
N GLN A 45 -39.20 5.08 -11.62
CA GLN A 45 -40.32 4.78 -10.73
C GLN A 45 -39.94 5.18 -9.31
N LEU A 46 -40.58 6.26 -8.85
CA LEU A 46 -40.62 6.68 -7.45
C LEU A 46 -41.38 5.63 -6.64
N VAL A 47 -40.68 4.89 -5.78
CA VAL A 47 -41.30 4.04 -4.76
C VAL A 47 -41.12 4.71 -3.40
N PRO A 48 -42.18 5.25 -2.77
CA PRO A 48 -42.12 5.76 -1.41
C PRO A 48 -42.25 4.59 -0.43
N ASN A 49 -41.13 3.95 -0.06
CA ASN A 49 -41.12 3.01 1.06
C ASN A 49 -40.89 3.75 2.37
N ALA A 50 -42.00 4.13 3.00
CA ALA A 50 -42.07 4.56 4.39
C ALA A 50 -41.64 3.41 5.31
N VAL A 51 -40.36 3.37 5.68
CA VAL A 51 -39.87 2.50 6.74
C VAL A 51 -40.12 3.20 8.08
N LYS A 52 -41.06 2.64 8.84
CA LYS A 52 -41.36 2.97 10.22
C LYS A 52 -40.09 2.92 11.08
N SER A 53 -39.76 4.05 11.67
CA SER A 53 -38.82 4.21 12.76
C SER A 53 -39.31 3.47 14.00
N ASN A 54 -38.79 2.27 14.24
CA ASN A 54 -38.83 1.64 15.56
C ASN A 54 -37.53 1.98 16.30
N LEU A 55 -37.55 3.10 17.04
CA LEU A 55 -36.59 3.34 18.11
C LEU A 55 -36.93 2.44 19.30
N PRO A 56 -36.00 1.62 19.81
CA PRO A 56 -36.07 1.17 21.19
C PRO A 56 -35.64 2.30 22.15
N PRO A 57 -36.29 2.40 23.32
CA PRO A 57 -36.07 3.47 24.29
C PRO A 57 -34.73 3.34 25.02
N ALA A 58 -34.21 4.52 25.37
CA ALA A 58 -33.12 4.75 26.29
C ALA A 58 -33.22 3.87 27.54
N GLY A 59 -32.14 3.16 27.86
CA GLY A 59 -32.07 2.33 29.05
C GLY A 59 -30.64 2.01 29.46
N LYS A 60 -30.30 2.56 30.63
CA LYS A 60 -29.26 2.11 31.58
C LYS A 60 -27.83 2.46 31.21
N ALA A 61 -26.95 2.73 32.15
CA ALA A 61 -27.01 3.18 33.54
C ALA A 61 -25.55 3.49 33.82
N ALA A 62 -25.29 4.58 34.53
CA ALA A 62 -23.98 4.88 35.06
C ALA A 62 -23.54 3.73 35.99
N GLU A 63 -22.41 3.09 35.71
CA GLU A 63 -21.66 2.39 36.75
C GLU A 63 -20.21 2.87 36.72
N LYS A 64 -19.92 3.63 37.76
CA LYS A 64 -18.68 4.36 38.03
C LYS A 64 -17.93 3.53 39.06
N THR A 65 -17.21 2.51 38.62
CA THR A 65 -16.29 1.76 39.49
C THR A 65 -14.91 2.36 39.34
N ALA A 66 -14.58 3.21 40.31
CA ALA A 66 -13.24 3.69 40.56
C ALA A 66 -12.39 2.51 41.03
N ASP A 67 -11.54 1.99 40.16
CA ASP A 67 -10.49 1.06 40.53
C ASP A 67 -9.14 1.78 40.68
N LYS A 68 -8.43 1.33 41.69
CA LYS A 68 -7.34 2.00 42.38
C LYS A 68 -6.05 1.84 41.54
N PRO A 69 -5.26 2.91 41.28
CA PRO A 69 -4.05 2.77 40.48
C PRO A 69 -3.00 1.96 41.27
N ALA A 70 -2.74 0.73 40.79
CA ALA A 70 -1.59 -0.05 41.21
C ALA A 70 -0.29 0.63 40.73
N PRO A 71 0.78 0.64 41.55
CA PRO A 71 2.03 1.32 41.23
C PRO A 71 2.64 0.73 39.95
N SER A 72 2.76 1.58 38.94
CA SER A 72 3.41 1.31 37.66
C SER A 72 4.85 0.86 37.91
N LYS A 73 5.13 -0.39 37.55
CA LYS A 73 6.49 -0.92 37.42
C LYS A 73 7.22 -0.04 36.40
N PRO A 74 8.43 0.48 36.70
CA PRO A 74 9.15 1.31 35.75
C PRO A 74 9.37 0.52 34.44
N PRO A 75 9.10 1.12 33.27
CA PRO A 75 9.33 0.46 31.99
C PRO A 75 10.82 0.11 31.92
N VAL A 76 11.10 -1.19 31.88
CA VAL A 76 12.46 -1.68 31.70
C VAL A 76 12.86 -1.25 30.29
N PRO A 77 13.96 -0.49 30.10
CA PRO A 77 14.45 -0.15 28.78
C PRO A 77 14.95 -1.43 28.13
N SER A 78 14.06 -2.08 27.36
CA SER A 78 14.37 -3.26 26.57
C SER A 78 15.44 -2.87 25.57
N THR A 79 16.68 -3.28 25.87
CA THR A 79 17.85 -3.16 25.01
C THR A 79 17.76 -4.26 23.96
N GLU A 80 16.64 -4.33 23.24
CA GLU A 80 16.45 -5.32 22.20
C GLU A 80 17.11 -4.83 20.92
N LEU A 81 17.90 -5.72 20.33
CA LEU A 81 18.46 -5.55 19.00
C LEU A 81 17.36 -5.04 18.05
N PRO A 82 17.67 -4.14 17.11
CA PRO A 82 16.68 -3.55 16.21
C PRO A 82 15.92 -4.68 15.50
N ARG A 83 14.72 -4.98 15.98
CA ARG A 83 13.84 -5.97 15.37
C ARG A 83 13.51 -5.43 14.00
N ARG A 84 13.88 -6.16 12.94
CA ARG A 84 13.43 -5.81 11.58
C ARG A 84 11.94 -6.01 11.56
N PHE A 85 11.20 -4.90 11.62
CA PHE A 85 9.75 -4.93 11.60
C PHE A 85 9.28 -5.59 10.29
N THR A 86 8.55 -6.70 10.40
CA THR A 86 8.25 -7.55 9.24
C THR A 86 6.96 -7.16 8.54
N GLY A 87 6.10 -6.35 9.17
CA GLY A 87 4.76 -6.05 8.67
C GLY A 87 3.69 -7.01 9.18
N ARG A 88 4.02 -7.97 10.06
CA ARG A 88 3.04 -8.92 10.57
C ARG A 88 2.04 -8.22 11.52
N PRO A 89 0.74 -8.52 11.37
CA PRO A 89 -0.26 -8.02 12.31
C PRO A 89 0.03 -8.57 13.72
N GLY A 90 -0.08 -7.70 14.74
CA GLY A 90 0.18 -8.07 16.14
C GLY A 90 1.65 -8.03 16.57
N GLU A 91 2.59 -7.64 15.68
CA GLU A 91 3.96 -7.32 16.09
C GLU A 91 4.10 -5.91 16.69
N LEU A 92 3.15 -5.01 16.41
CA LEU A 92 3.11 -3.67 16.97
C LEU A 92 2.35 -3.65 18.29
N GLU A 93 2.81 -2.78 19.18
CA GLU A 93 2.00 -2.40 20.34
C GLU A 93 0.72 -1.72 19.85
N PRO A 94 -0.43 -1.97 20.51
CA PRO A 94 -1.72 -1.40 20.07
C PRO A 94 -1.69 0.13 20.02
N GLU A 95 -0.90 0.75 20.90
CA GLU A 95 -0.70 2.21 20.91
C GLU A 95 -0.02 2.75 19.65
N GLU A 96 0.88 1.97 19.04
CA GLU A 96 1.55 2.36 17.80
C GLU A 96 0.62 2.20 16.60
N GLU A 97 -0.18 1.13 16.58
CA GLU A 97 -1.22 0.95 15.57
C GLU A 97 -2.23 2.11 15.58
N ASP A 98 -2.68 2.54 16.75
CA ASP A 98 -3.61 3.65 16.91
C ASP A 98 -3.01 4.99 16.41
N ARG A 99 -1.70 5.20 16.63
CA ARG A 99 -0.99 6.38 16.11
C ARG A 99 -0.95 6.38 14.58
N LEU A 100 -0.72 5.21 13.97
CA LEU A 100 -0.71 5.04 12.52
C LEU A 100 -2.10 5.23 11.93
N ASP A 101 -3.14 4.70 12.57
CA ASP A 101 -4.53 4.92 12.17
C ASP A 101 -4.89 6.42 12.24
N ALA A 102 -4.49 7.13 13.30
CA ALA A 102 -4.71 8.57 13.42
C ALA A 102 -3.96 9.40 12.35
N LEU A 103 -2.77 8.97 11.92
CA LEU A 103 -2.03 9.58 10.80
C LEU A 103 -2.80 9.41 9.48
N ILE A 104 -3.31 8.20 9.22
CA ILE A 104 -4.06 7.89 8.00
C ILE A 104 -5.41 8.60 7.99
N ASP A 105 -6.11 8.66 9.13
CA ASP A 105 -7.40 9.34 9.24
C ASP A 105 -7.25 10.86 8.99
N ARG A 106 -6.17 11.49 9.49
CA ARG A 106 -5.83 12.88 9.15
C ARG A 106 -5.58 13.09 7.65
N PHE A 107 -4.94 12.12 6.99
CA PHE A 107 -4.77 12.16 5.54
C PHE A 107 -6.10 12.04 4.79
N ILE A 108 -6.99 11.15 5.24
CA ILE A 108 -8.33 10.97 4.65
C ILE A 108 -9.14 12.26 4.80
N GLU A 109 -9.18 12.88 5.99
CA GLU A 109 -9.83 14.17 6.21
C GLU A 109 -9.29 15.27 5.29
N HIS A 110 -7.97 15.27 5.08
CA HIS A 110 -7.33 16.21 4.17
C HIS A 110 -7.75 16.04 2.72
N ASP A 111 -7.71 14.80 2.22
CA ASP A 111 -8.04 14.48 0.83
C ASP A 111 -9.54 14.66 0.54
N LEU A 112 -10.40 14.48 1.55
CA LEU A 112 -11.83 14.80 1.48
C LEU A 112 -12.13 16.30 1.56
N GLY A 113 -11.14 17.14 1.87
CA GLY A 113 -11.31 18.59 2.05
C GLY A 113 -12.00 18.99 3.36
N LEU A 114 -12.13 18.07 4.31
CA LEU A 114 -12.69 18.36 5.64
C LEU A 114 -11.70 19.16 6.50
N ARG A 115 -10.40 18.97 6.25
CA ARG A 115 -9.32 19.63 6.99
C ARG A 115 -8.21 20.05 6.03
N HIS A 116 -7.67 21.27 6.15
CA HIS A 116 -6.48 21.64 5.39
C HIS A 116 -5.22 21.42 6.23
N ASP A 117 -4.43 20.41 5.87
CA ASP A 117 -3.19 20.02 6.54
C ASP A 117 -2.23 19.38 5.52
N PRO A 118 -1.38 20.18 4.85
CA PRO A 118 -0.42 19.66 3.88
C PRO A 118 0.62 18.73 4.51
N LYS A 119 0.78 18.74 5.84
CA LYS A 119 1.68 17.83 6.54
C LYS A 119 1.14 16.40 6.54
N ALA A 120 -0.19 16.22 6.56
CA ALA A 120 -0.82 14.90 6.53
C ALA A 120 -0.41 14.10 5.29
N VAL A 121 -0.29 14.75 4.13
CA VAL A 121 0.19 14.11 2.89
C VAL A 121 1.64 13.66 3.01
N GLN A 122 2.50 14.50 3.60
CA GLN A 122 3.92 14.16 3.80
C GLN A 122 4.09 13.02 4.81
N GLU A 123 3.32 13.06 5.90
CA GLU A 123 3.29 12.01 6.92
C GLU A 123 2.80 10.68 6.34
N PHE A 124 1.72 10.70 5.55
CA PHE A 124 1.22 9.52 4.84
C PHE A 124 2.25 8.93 3.87
N GLN A 125 2.99 9.78 3.14
CA GLN A 125 4.04 9.33 2.23
C GLN A 125 5.23 8.69 2.97
N LYS A 126 5.51 9.12 4.20
CA LYS A 126 6.61 8.59 5.04
C LYS A 126 6.28 7.25 5.70
N LEU A 127 5.01 6.83 5.74
CA LEU A 127 4.62 5.53 6.28
C LEU A 127 5.41 4.39 5.62
N GLY A 128 5.97 3.50 6.45
CA GLY A 128 6.71 2.33 6.03
C GLY A 128 5.86 1.06 6.00
N VAL A 129 6.53 -0.09 6.06
CA VAL A 129 5.89 -1.43 6.03
C VAL A 129 5.11 -1.72 7.32
N GLU A 130 5.40 -0.98 8.39
CA GLU A 130 4.68 -1.02 9.66
C GLU A 130 3.24 -0.55 9.56
N ALA A 131 2.93 0.33 8.61
CA ALA A 131 1.59 0.83 8.41
C ALA A 131 0.68 -0.12 7.62
N ILE A 132 1.14 -1.29 7.19
CA ILE A 132 0.36 -2.21 6.34
C ILE A 132 -0.99 -2.58 6.97
N PRO A 133 -1.08 -3.05 8.23
CA PRO A 133 -2.36 -3.40 8.85
C PRO A 133 -3.33 -2.21 8.91
N ALA A 134 -2.82 -1.04 9.34
CA ALA A 134 -3.57 0.21 9.41
C ALA A 134 -4.09 0.66 8.03
N LEU A 135 -3.26 0.55 6.98
CA LEU A 135 -3.65 0.86 5.60
C LEU A 135 -4.73 -0.09 5.07
N VAL A 136 -4.68 -1.38 5.41
CA VAL A 136 -5.74 -2.34 5.04
C VAL A 136 -7.07 -1.97 5.71
N ARG A 137 -7.05 -1.65 7.01
CA ARG A 137 -8.25 -1.17 7.74
C ARG A 137 -8.80 0.11 7.11
N ALA A 138 -7.94 1.09 6.83
CA ALA A 138 -8.33 2.35 6.19
C ALA A 138 -8.89 2.15 4.77
N LEU A 139 -8.31 1.25 3.99
CA LEU A 139 -8.80 0.93 2.65
C LEU A 139 -10.21 0.31 2.71
N ASN A 140 -10.45 -0.61 3.65
CA ASN A 140 -11.77 -1.22 3.83
C ASN A 140 -12.82 -0.18 4.29
N ARG A 141 -12.45 0.74 5.19
CA ARG A 141 -13.31 1.85 5.64
C ARG A 141 -13.65 2.84 4.52
N THR A 142 -12.69 3.13 3.64
CA THR A 142 -12.85 4.14 2.59
C THR A 142 -13.40 3.58 1.27
N ALA A 143 -13.31 2.28 1.02
CA ALA A 143 -13.84 1.63 -0.19
C ALA A 143 -15.33 1.92 -0.50
N PRO A 144 -16.26 1.98 0.46
CA PRO A 144 -17.66 2.32 0.17
C PRO A 144 -17.89 3.81 -0.13
N LEU A 145 -16.92 4.70 0.11
CA LEU A 145 -17.08 6.13 -0.12
C LEU A 145 -17.19 6.44 -1.62
N ALA A 146 -18.08 7.36 -1.99
CA ALA A 146 -18.25 7.78 -3.38
C ALA A 146 -17.05 8.57 -3.93
N GLN A 147 -16.31 9.24 -3.06
CA GLN A 147 -15.11 9.99 -3.42
C GLN A 147 -13.98 9.01 -3.76
N ARG A 148 -13.46 9.13 -5.00
CA ARG A 148 -12.50 8.16 -5.56
C ARG A 148 -11.08 8.32 -5.02
N CYS A 149 -10.72 9.51 -4.53
CA CYS A 149 -9.32 9.87 -4.29
C CYS A 149 -8.66 9.12 -3.11
N PRO A 150 -9.27 9.04 -1.90
CA PRO A 150 -8.60 8.41 -0.77
C PRO A 150 -8.36 6.89 -0.96
N PRO A 151 -9.35 6.08 -1.39
CA PRO A 151 -9.13 4.65 -1.65
C PRO A 151 -8.04 4.38 -2.68
N ALA A 152 -7.98 5.19 -3.75
CA ALA A 152 -6.97 5.04 -4.79
C ALA A 152 -5.56 5.31 -4.26
N MET A 153 -5.38 6.36 -3.45
CA MET A 153 -4.10 6.73 -2.85
C MET A 153 -3.62 5.70 -1.82
N ILE A 154 -4.54 5.20 -0.98
CA ILE A 154 -4.25 4.14 0.00
C ILE A 154 -3.85 2.85 -0.71
N ALA A 155 -4.60 2.42 -1.73
CA ALA A 155 -4.28 1.22 -2.50
C ALA A 155 -2.90 1.33 -3.20
N LYS A 156 -2.62 2.48 -3.83
CA LYS A 156 -1.32 2.74 -4.48
C LYS A 156 -0.16 2.67 -3.48
N LYS A 157 -0.32 3.29 -2.30
CA LYS A 157 0.69 3.25 -1.23
C LYS A 157 0.91 1.83 -0.74
N LEU A 158 -0.16 1.08 -0.50
CA LEU A 158 -0.10 -0.32 -0.06
C LEU A 158 0.62 -1.21 -1.09
N ILE A 159 0.33 -1.06 -2.39
CA ILE A 159 1.04 -1.78 -3.46
C ILE A 159 2.54 -1.45 -3.47
N SER A 160 2.90 -0.19 -3.29
CA SER A 160 4.32 0.21 -3.18
C SER A 160 5.02 -0.42 -1.98
N LEU A 161 4.34 -0.57 -0.84
CA LEU A 161 4.90 -1.22 0.34
C LEU A 161 5.04 -2.73 0.16
N MET A 162 4.08 -3.41 -0.48
CA MET A 162 4.13 -4.86 -0.76
C MET A 162 5.38 -5.27 -1.55
N GLN A 163 5.88 -4.40 -2.44
CA GLN A 163 7.12 -4.67 -3.18
C GLN A 163 8.36 -4.77 -2.28
N ARG A 164 8.31 -4.18 -1.08
CA ARG A 164 9.41 -4.19 -0.10
C ARG A 164 9.28 -5.32 0.92
N VAL A 165 8.11 -5.96 1.01
CA VAL A 165 7.86 -7.06 1.93
C VAL A 165 8.51 -8.33 1.39
N GLU A 166 9.26 -9.02 2.25
CA GLU A 166 9.87 -10.33 1.99
C GLU A 166 9.10 -11.48 2.64
N ASP A 167 8.17 -11.17 3.55
CA ASP A 167 7.40 -12.17 4.29
C ASP A 167 6.13 -12.58 3.55
N VAL A 168 6.00 -13.89 3.33
CA VAL A 168 4.85 -14.50 2.65
C VAL A 168 3.58 -14.42 3.51
N GLU A 169 3.69 -14.49 4.84
CA GLU A 169 2.54 -14.46 5.74
C GLU A 169 1.85 -13.10 5.74
N VAL A 170 2.63 -12.02 5.63
CA VAL A 170 2.11 -10.65 5.52
C VAL A 170 1.31 -10.49 4.21
N LEU A 171 1.80 -11.04 3.11
CA LEU A 171 1.09 -11.01 1.82
C LEU A 171 -0.21 -11.84 1.88
N ASP A 172 -0.20 -12.98 2.58
CA ASP A 172 -1.41 -13.78 2.81
C ASP A 172 -2.41 -13.07 3.72
N PHE A 173 -1.93 -12.35 4.73
CA PHE A 173 -2.76 -11.48 5.57
C PHE A 173 -3.45 -10.41 4.73
N ILE A 174 -2.70 -9.64 3.92
CA ILE A 174 -3.26 -8.62 3.03
C ILE A 174 -4.32 -9.23 2.12
N ARG A 175 -4.04 -10.38 1.49
CA ARG A 175 -4.99 -11.05 0.58
C ARG A 175 -6.30 -11.43 1.27
N ARG A 176 -6.24 -11.87 2.54
CA ARG A 176 -7.41 -12.32 3.32
C ARG A 176 -8.22 -11.15 3.88
N GLU A 177 -7.55 -10.14 4.42
CA GLU A 177 -8.19 -9.03 5.14
C GLU A 177 -8.64 -7.88 4.24
N VAL A 178 -8.02 -7.69 3.07
CA VAL A 178 -8.48 -6.68 2.12
C VAL A 178 -9.89 -7.04 1.65
N GLY A 179 -10.82 -6.08 1.78
CA GLY A 179 -12.24 -6.23 1.50
C GLY A 179 -13.06 -6.86 2.63
N ALA A 180 -12.50 -7.06 3.82
CA ALA A 180 -13.27 -7.48 5.00
C ALA A 180 -14.40 -6.46 5.28
N GLY A 181 -15.64 -6.94 5.33
CA GLY A 181 -16.82 -6.12 5.58
C GLY A 181 -17.35 -5.31 4.39
N VAL A 182 -16.67 -5.32 3.24
CA VAL A 182 -17.08 -4.57 2.04
C VAL A 182 -17.82 -5.49 1.07
N ARG A 183 -19.14 -5.33 0.94
CA ARG A 183 -19.95 -6.14 0.00
C ARG A 183 -19.99 -5.55 -1.41
N SER A 184 -20.18 -4.24 -1.49
CA SER A 184 -20.25 -3.50 -2.75
C SER A 184 -19.85 -2.05 -2.55
N GLY A 185 -19.45 -1.37 -3.63
CA GLY A 185 -19.01 0.01 -3.60
C GLY A 185 -18.44 0.46 -4.95
N PRO A 186 -18.28 1.77 -5.15
CA PRO A 186 -17.73 2.33 -6.39
C PRO A 186 -16.24 2.01 -6.59
N ASN A 187 -15.53 1.68 -5.51
CA ASN A 187 -14.07 1.55 -5.47
C ASN A 187 -13.59 0.09 -5.25
N ILE A 188 -14.44 -0.92 -5.50
CA ILE A 188 -14.08 -2.35 -5.33
C ILE A 188 -12.85 -2.73 -6.16
N GLY A 189 -12.69 -2.15 -7.35
CA GLY A 189 -11.55 -2.46 -8.24
C GLY A 189 -10.18 -2.21 -7.59
N PHE A 190 -10.07 -1.29 -6.62
CA PHE A 190 -8.84 -1.10 -5.86
C PHE A 190 -8.56 -2.24 -4.88
N LEU A 191 -9.60 -2.81 -4.24
CA LEU A 191 -9.48 -3.97 -3.36
C LEU A 191 -8.97 -5.19 -4.14
N ASP A 192 -9.56 -5.43 -5.32
CA ASP A 192 -9.16 -6.53 -6.18
C ASP A 192 -7.75 -6.35 -6.72
N SER A 193 -7.38 -5.12 -7.10
CA SER A 193 -6.00 -4.80 -7.52
C SER A 193 -4.99 -5.12 -6.41
N VAL A 194 -5.27 -4.73 -5.17
CA VAL A 194 -4.38 -5.04 -4.03
C VAL A 194 -4.27 -6.55 -3.81
N ARG A 195 -5.39 -7.29 -3.83
CA ARG A 195 -5.37 -8.76 -3.68
C ARG A 195 -4.56 -9.46 -4.77
N VAL A 196 -4.72 -9.03 -6.01
CA VAL A 196 -3.96 -9.57 -7.16
C VAL A 196 -2.47 -9.26 -7.00
N ASN A 197 -2.11 -8.04 -6.63
CA ASN A 197 -0.71 -7.68 -6.39
C ASN A 197 -0.08 -8.49 -5.23
N ALA A 198 -0.81 -8.70 -4.14
CA ALA A 198 -0.35 -9.55 -3.04
C ALA A 198 -0.10 -10.99 -3.50
N MET A 199 -1.00 -11.55 -4.32
CA MET A 199 -0.84 -12.90 -4.90
C MET A 199 0.37 -12.99 -5.84
N LEU A 200 0.55 -12.03 -6.74
CA LEU A 200 1.67 -12.00 -7.68
C LEU A 200 3.00 -11.87 -6.93
N ARG A 201 3.08 -10.97 -5.95
CA ARG A 201 4.27 -10.80 -5.12
C ARG A 201 4.61 -12.05 -4.32
N LYS A 202 3.61 -12.72 -3.75
CA LYS A 202 3.81 -13.99 -3.05
C LYS A 202 4.37 -15.06 -3.99
N ARG A 203 3.83 -15.16 -5.21
CA ARG A 203 4.33 -16.10 -6.22
C ARG A 203 5.78 -15.80 -6.59
N GLU A 204 6.12 -14.52 -6.75
CA GLU A 204 7.49 -14.08 -7.02
C GLU A 204 8.46 -14.56 -5.92
N LEU A 205 8.13 -14.31 -4.64
CA LEU A 205 8.95 -14.73 -3.50
C LEU A 205 9.13 -16.25 -3.42
N LEU A 206 8.08 -17.03 -3.68
CA LEU A 206 8.15 -18.50 -3.68
C LEU A 206 8.90 -19.06 -4.88
N SER A 207 8.89 -18.35 -6.01
CA SER A 207 9.59 -18.75 -7.24
C SER A 207 11.06 -18.34 -7.26
N ARG A 208 11.51 -17.51 -6.30
CA ARG A 208 12.88 -17.05 -6.23
C ARG A 208 13.77 -18.25 -5.92
N PRO A 209 14.73 -18.62 -6.80
CA PRO A 209 15.68 -19.66 -6.47
C PRO A 209 16.47 -19.24 -5.21
N PRO A 210 16.85 -20.19 -4.34
CA PRO A 210 17.68 -19.88 -3.19
C PRO A 210 18.91 -19.12 -3.69
N PRO A 211 19.37 -18.07 -2.97
CA PRO A 211 20.57 -17.35 -3.37
C PRO A 211 21.68 -18.38 -3.56
N PRO A 212 22.47 -18.31 -4.66
CA PRO A 212 23.55 -19.26 -4.87
C PRO A 212 24.41 -19.18 -3.61
N THR A 213 24.36 -20.23 -2.80
CA THR A 213 25.23 -20.36 -1.66
C THR A 213 26.61 -20.27 -2.27
N LYS A 214 27.34 -19.18 -1.97
CA LYS A 214 28.78 -19.12 -2.24
C LYS A 214 29.31 -20.35 -1.54
N SER A 215 29.52 -21.40 -2.31
CA SER A 215 29.94 -22.67 -1.79
C SER A 215 31.23 -22.37 -1.06
N LEU A 216 31.25 -22.58 0.25
CA LEU A 216 32.49 -22.57 1.02
C LEU A 216 33.43 -23.68 0.51
N PHE A 217 32.89 -24.60 -0.28
CA PHE A 217 33.65 -25.47 -1.16
C PHE A 217 34.16 -24.63 -2.34
N PRO A 218 35.49 -24.41 -2.45
CA PRO A 218 36.06 -23.85 -3.66
C PRO A 218 35.55 -24.70 -4.81
N ALA A 219 34.97 -24.05 -5.83
CA ALA A 219 34.56 -24.73 -7.04
C ALA A 219 35.74 -25.60 -7.47
N GLU A 220 35.54 -26.93 -7.49
CA GLU A 220 36.51 -27.80 -8.13
C GLU A 220 36.81 -27.17 -9.51
N PRO A 221 38.09 -26.95 -9.84
CA PRO A 221 38.45 -26.34 -11.10
C PRO A 221 37.76 -27.17 -12.18
N GLN A 222 36.80 -26.56 -12.88
CA GLN A 222 36.10 -27.24 -13.96
C GLN A 222 37.16 -27.72 -14.95
N GLU A 223 37.42 -29.03 -14.96
CA GLU A 223 38.27 -29.65 -15.95
C GLU A 223 37.66 -29.26 -17.29
N LYS A 224 38.42 -28.44 -18.03
CA LYS A 224 38.05 -28.00 -19.37
C LYS A 224 37.62 -29.25 -20.15
N PRO A 225 36.47 -29.23 -20.84
CA PRO A 225 36.04 -30.37 -21.63
C PRO A 225 37.22 -30.80 -22.50
N TYR A 226 37.73 -32.01 -22.26
CA TYR A 226 38.84 -32.55 -23.03
C TYR A 226 38.32 -32.68 -24.47
N ARG A 227 38.65 -31.70 -25.32
CA ARG A 227 38.42 -31.82 -26.76
C ARG A 227 39.31 -32.96 -27.22
N SER A 228 38.70 -34.11 -27.48
CA SER A 228 39.40 -35.24 -28.07
C SER A 228 40.08 -34.77 -29.37
N PRO A 229 41.40 -34.99 -29.50
CA PRO A 229 42.15 -34.60 -30.69
C PRO A 229 41.72 -35.49 -31.86
N GLY A 230 40.66 -35.10 -32.56
CA GLY A 230 40.11 -35.87 -33.67
C GLY A 230 38.86 -35.29 -34.31
N GLU A 231 38.10 -34.43 -33.62
CA GLU A 231 36.97 -33.73 -34.24
C GLU A 231 37.47 -32.58 -35.12
N LYS A 232 37.42 -32.80 -36.44
CA LYS A 232 37.64 -31.76 -37.44
C LYS A 232 36.39 -30.85 -37.52
N PRO A 233 36.58 -29.54 -37.72
CA PRO A 233 35.50 -28.56 -37.83
C PRO A 233 34.61 -28.77 -39.05
#